data_AF-A0A819NYK8-F1
#
_entry.id   AF-A0A819NYK8-F1
#
_cell.length_a   1.000
_cell.length_b   1.000
_cell.length_c   1.000
_cell.angle_alpha   90.00
_cell.angle_beta   90.00
_cell.angle_gamma   90.00
#
_symmetry.space_group_name_H-M   'P 1'
#
loop_
_entity.id
_entity.type
_entity.pdbx_description
1 polymer ?
#
loop_
_entity_poly.entity_id
_entity_poly.type
_entity_poly.pdbx_seq_one_letter_code
_entity_poly.pdbx_strand_id
1 'polypeptide(L)'
;MIENAIRIFRSNTEVYAYNTKILASLNTEGTTANAYDFCVGDELASIKEKLLSNVKNLKTTETYGLPLKIDLKVSAKYMMTVNSDTKDGLVNGACGKLIKIDYGKLQKTNETVPCRI
;
A
#
# COMPACT_ATOMS: atom_id res chain seq x y z
N MET A 1 5.71 0.81 -28.50
CA MET A 1 5.60 1.20 -27.07
C MET A 1 6.87 0.78 -26.37
N ILE A 2 7.58 1.67 -25.67
CA ILE A 2 8.77 1.29 -24.90
C ILE A 2 8.32 0.47 -23.68
N GLU A 3 8.79 -0.76 -23.61
CA GLU A 3 8.57 -1.67 -22.48
C GLU A 3 9.29 -1.12 -21.23
N ASN A 4 8.67 -1.24 -20.05
CA ASN A 4 9.23 -0.81 -18.75
C ASN A 4 9.37 0.70 -18.48
N ALA A 5 8.86 1.60 -19.32
CA ALA A 5 8.91 3.05 -19.04
C ALA A 5 7.90 3.50 -17.96
N ILE A 6 8.28 4.46 -17.12
CA ILE A 6 7.35 5.19 -16.24
C ILE A 6 6.47 6.08 -17.11
N ARG A 7 5.15 6.06 -16.88
CA ARG A 7 4.18 6.87 -17.61
C ARG A 7 3.78 8.08 -16.78
N ILE A 8 3.76 9.24 -17.42
CA ILE A 8 3.35 10.51 -16.80
C ILE A 8 1.95 10.84 -17.32
N PHE A 9 1.06 11.21 -16.41
CA PHE A 9 -0.32 11.60 -16.70
C PHE A 9 -0.63 12.97 -16.08
N ARG A 10 -1.71 13.60 -16.52
CA ARG A 10 -2.10 14.94 -16.04
C ARG A 10 -2.73 14.90 -14.64
N SER A 11 -3.37 13.79 -14.27
CA SER A 11 -4.09 13.65 -13.00
C SER A 11 -3.84 12.32 -12.30
N ASN A 12 -3.99 12.31 -10.97
CA ASN A 12 -3.88 11.09 -10.16
C ASN A 12 -4.95 10.04 -10.54
N THR A 13 -6.13 10.47 -11.00
CA THR A 13 -7.18 9.56 -11.46
C THR A 13 -6.74 8.76 -12.69
N GLU A 14 -6.07 9.41 -13.64
CA GLU A 14 -5.50 8.74 -14.82
C GLU A 14 -4.35 7.81 -14.44
N VAL A 15 -3.47 8.24 -13.52
CA VAL A 15 -2.40 7.40 -12.96
C VAL A 15 -3.01 6.14 -12.32
N TYR A 16 -4.02 6.30 -11.48
CA TYR A 16 -4.68 5.20 -10.79
C TYR A 16 -5.31 4.21 -11.78
N ALA A 17 -6.09 4.71 -12.74
CA ALA A 17 -6.72 3.86 -13.76
C ALA A 17 -5.69 3.05 -14.57
N TYR A 18 -4.58 3.69 -14.98
CA TYR A 18 -3.49 3.01 -15.67
C TYR A 18 -2.81 1.96 -14.78
N ASN A 19 -2.44 2.32 -13.57
CA ASN A 19 -1.76 1.42 -12.64
C ASN A 19 -2.63 0.21 -12.29
N THR A 20 -3.92 0.40 -12.02
CA THR A 20 -4.88 -0.69 -11.78
C THR A 20 -4.97 -1.61 -12.99
N LYS A 21 -5.04 -1.06 -14.21
CA LYS A 21 -5.08 -1.87 -15.44
C LYS A 21 -3.81 -2.72 -15.61
N ILE A 22 -2.63 -2.12 -15.44
CA ILE A 22 -1.35 -2.83 -15.56
C ILE A 22 -1.26 -3.92 -14.48
N LEU A 23 -1.59 -3.59 -13.24
CA LEU A 23 -1.57 -4.55 -12.14
C LEU A 23 -2.54 -5.71 -12.40
N ALA A 24 -3.76 -5.44 -12.87
CA ALA A 24 -4.72 -6.48 -13.23
C ALA A 24 -4.20 -7.41 -14.34
N SER A 25 -3.43 -6.88 -15.30
CA SER A 25 -2.86 -7.68 -16.41
C SER A 25 -1.71 -8.61 -16.00
N LEU A 26 -1.09 -8.40 -14.83
CA LEU A 26 -0.01 -9.26 -14.35
C LEU A 26 -0.58 -10.58 -13.82
N ASN A 27 -0.22 -11.69 -14.45
CA ASN A 27 -0.54 -13.05 -13.99
C ASN A 27 0.57 -13.60 -13.09
N THR A 28 0.89 -12.85 -12.04
CA THR A 28 1.90 -13.18 -11.05
C THR A 28 1.27 -13.30 -9.68
N GLU A 29 1.99 -13.91 -8.76
CA GLU A 29 1.63 -13.91 -7.36
C GLU A 29 1.33 -12.49 -6.86
N GLY A 30 0.28 -12.36 -6.06
CA GLY A 30 -0.16 -11.08 -5.53
C GLY A 30 -0.91 -11.22 -4.22
N THR A 31 -0.94 -10.12 -3.48
CA THR A 31 -1.62 -10.01 -2.21
C THR A 31 -2.14 -8.59 -1.98
N THR A 32 -2.97 -8.42 -0.98
CA THR A 32 -3.46 -7.10 -0.55
C THR A 32 -2.90 -6.80 0.84
N ALA A 33 -2.20 -5.67 0.96
CA ALA A 33 -1.84 -5.09 2.24
C ALA A 33 -2.91 -4.07 2.65
N ASN A 34 -3.60 -4.34 3.77
CA ASN A 34 -4.56 -3.42 4.38
C ASN A 34 -3.89 -2.69 5.54
N ALA A 35 -4.15 -1.40 5.68
CA ALA A 35 -3.67 -0.63 6.82
C ALA A 35 -4.25 -1.16 8.15
N TYR A 36 -3.47 -1.00 9.21
CA TYR A 36 -3.87 -1.33 10.58
C TYR A 36 -3.89 -0.04 11.40
N ASP A 37 -5.06 0.61 11.42
CA ASP A 37 -5.27 1.86 12.14
C ASP A 37 -5.83 1.59 13.54
N PHE A 38 -5.33 2.30 14.54
CA PHE A 38 -5.84 2.23 15.91
C PHE A 38 -5.85 3.63 16.55
N CYS A 39 -6.77 3.83 17.50
CA CYS A 39 -6.93 5.08 18.24
C CYS A 39 -6.53 4.86 19.70
N VAL A 40 -5.73 5.77 20.25
CA VAL A 40 -5.26 5.74 21.65
C VAL A 40 -5.92 6.90 22.42
N GLY A 41 -6.29 6.67 23.68
CA GLY A 41 -6.91 7.67 24.57
C GLY A 41 -7.95 7.06 25.51
N ASP A 42 -8.39 7.81 26.53
CA ASP A 42 -9.34 7.34 27.56
C ASP A 42 -10.82 7.57 27.19
N GLU A 43 -11.09 7.77 25.90
CA GLU A 43 -12.43 8.04 25.38
C GLU A 43 -13.30 6.78 25.28
N LEU A 44 -14.62 7.01 25.19
CA LEU A 44 -15.61 5.97 24.92
C LEU A 44 -15.32 5.23 23.62
N ALA A 45 -15.55 3.91 23.61
CA ALA A 45 -15.32 3.06 22.44
C ALA A 45 -16.03 3.56 21.17
N SER A 46 -17.26 4.08 21.31
CA SER A 46 -18.05 4.62 20.20
C SER A 46 -17.40 5.83 19.53
N ILE A 47 -16.68 6.68 20.29
CA ILE A 47 -15.96 7.83 19.75
C ILE A 47 -14.75 7.34 18.94
N LYS A 48 -14.00 6.38 19.48
CA LYS A 48 -12.85 5.76 18.79
C LYS A 48 -13.27 5.08 17.49
N GLU A 49 -14.38 4.34 17.49
CA GLU A 49 -14.93 3.72 16.29
C GLU A 49 -15.33 4.76 15.24
N LYS A 50 -15.99 5.84 15.66
CA LYS A 50 -16.35 6.95 14.77
C LYS A 50 -15.12 7.62 14.17
N LEU A 51 -14.07 7.84 14.96
CA LEU A 51 -12.81 8.41 14.49
C LEU A 51 -12.15 7.50 13.45
N LEU A 52 -12.00 6.21 13.75
CA LEU A 52 -11.42 5.23 12.83
C LEU A 52 -12.24 5.11 11.53
N SER A 53 -13.56 5.18 11.60
CA SER A 53 -14.43 5.20 10.42
C SER A 53 -14.19 6.43 9.55
N ASN A 54 -14.01 7.59 10.16
CA ASN A 54 -13.71 8.83 9.43
C ASN A 54 -12.35 8.77 8.75
N VAL A 55 -11.33 8.27 9.42
CA VAL A 55 -9.95 8.15 8.87
C VAL A 55 -9.92 7.28 7.62
N LYS A 56 -10.73 6.22 7.55
CA LYS A 56 -10.83 5.34 6.36
C LYS A 56 -11.32 6.07 5.10
N ASN A 57 -12.00 7.20 5.25
CA ASN A 57 -12.53 7.98 4.12
C ASN A 57 -11.59 9.11 3.68
N LEU A 58 -10.46 9.32 4.37
CA LEU A 58 -9.48 10.32 4.01
C LEU A 58 -8.76 9.94 2.71
N LYS A 59 -8.39 10.95 1.92
CA LYS A 59 -7.52 10.75 0.76
C LYS A 59 -6.12 10.40 1.23
N THR A 60 -5.37 9.65 0.43
CA THR A 60 -3.98 9.30 0.74
C THR A 60 -3.08 10.53 0.98
N THR A 61 -3.39 11.67 0.35
CA THR A 61 -2.69 12.94 0.58
C THR A 61 -2.93 13.53 1.98
N GLU A 62 -4.01 13.14 2.64
CA GLU A 62 -4.40 13.55 3.98
C GLU A 62 -3.86 12.58 5.05
N THR A 63 -3.25 11.47 4.64
CA THR A 63 -2.71 10.40 5.50
C THR A 63 -1.20 10.24 5.35
N TYR A 64 -0.46 11.34 5.13
CA TYR A 64 1.00 11.33 4.92
C TYR A 64 1.46 10.42 3.76
N GLY A 65 0.61 10.22 2.74
CA GLY A 65 0.95 9.33 1.63
C GLY A 65 0.78 7.85 1.94
N LEU A 66 0.10 7.49 3.04
CA LEU A 66 -0.16 6.12 3.47
C LEU A 66 -1.57 5.68 3.05
N PRO A 67 -1.72 4.82 2.04
CA PRO A 67 -3.02 4.36 1.59
C PRO A 67 -3.63 3.33 2.55
N LEU A 68 -4.96 3.33 2.66
CA LEU A 68 -5.72 2.34 3.43
C LEU A 68 -5.54 0.90 2.92
N LYS A 69 -5.29 0.76 1.61
CA LYS A 69 -5.14 -0.51 0.91
C LYS A 69 -4.12 -0.38 -0.21
N ILE A 70 -3.24 -1.38 -0.34
CA ILE A 70 -2.33 -1.53 -1.48
C ILE A 70 -2.47 -2.94 -2.03
N ASP A 71 -2.75 -3.04 -3.34
CA ASP A 71 -2.66 -4.30 -4.07
C ASP A 71 -1.22 -4.48 -4.58
N LEU A 72 -0.61 -5.59 -4.20
CA LEU A 72 0.76 -5.95 -4.49
C LEU A 72 0.79 -7.14 -5.44
N LYS A 73 1.65 -7.08 -6.45
CA LYS A 73 1.95 -8.19 -7.36
C LYS A 73 3.42 -8.26 -7.66
N VAL A 74 3.97 -9.47 -7.61
CA VAL A 74 5.36 -9.73 -8.00
C VAL A 74 5.57 -9.23 -9.43
N SER A 75 6.75 -8.69 -9.69
CA SER A 75 7.13 -8.01 -10.93
C SER A 75 6.50 -6.65 -11.24
N ALA A 76 5.51 -6.18 -10.49
CA ALA A 76 5.03 -4.80 -10.61
C ALA A 76 6.07 -3.80 -10.06
N LYS A 77 6.00 -2.57 -10.55
CA LYS A 77 6.83 -1.45 -10.08
C LYS A 77 6.07 -0.63 -9.04
N TYR A 78 6.76 -0.23 -7.98
CA TYR A 78 6.22 0.61 -6.92
C TYR A 78 7.17 1.77 -6.63
N MET A 79 6.62 2.83 -6.04
CA MET A 79 7.35 4.00 -5.59
C MET A 79 7.11 4.17 -4.09
N MET A 80 8.18 4.44 -3.34
CA MET A 80 8.08 4.82 -1.94
C MET A 80 7.46 6.21 -1.82
N THR A 81 6.48 6.38 -0.93
CA THR A 81 5.79 7.67 -0.70
C THR A 81 6.29 8.39 0.55
N VAL A 82 7.12 7.74 1.36
CA VAL A 82 7.65 8.24 2.64
C VAL A 82 9.15 7.93 2.77
N ASN A 83 9.84 8.69 3.60
CA ASN A 83 11.23 8.42 3.95
C ASN A 83 11.28 7.36 5.04
N SER A 84 11.94 6.24 4.78
CA SER A 84 12.15 5.14 5.73
C SER A 84 13.58 5.14 6.25
N ASP A 85 14.55 5.11 5.33
CA ASP A 85 15.98 5.21 5.64
C ASP A 85 16.67 6.07 4.58
N THR A 86 17.07 7.28 4.95
CA THR A 86 17.72 8.21 4.04
C THR A 86 19.17 7.85 3.73
N LYS A 87 19.84 7.09 4.60
CA LYS A 87 21.22 6.65 4.39
C LYS A 87 21.27 5.51 3.39
N ASP A 88 20.30 4.61 3.46
CA ASP A 88 20.18 3.45 2.56
C ASP A 88 19.39 3.77 1.27
N GLY A 89 19.00 5.04 1.07
CA GLY A 89 18.28 5.47 -0.14
C GLY A 89 16.82 5.05 -0.20
N LEU A 90 16.24 4.57 0.90
CA LEU A 90 14.82 4.26 1.06
C LEU A 90 14.03 5.55 1.34
N VAL A 91 14.00 6.41 0.34
CA VAL A 91 13.43 7.77 0.39
C VAL A 91 12.16 7.89 -0.45
N ASN A 92 11.34 8.91 -0.17
CA ASN A 92 10.20 9.25 -1.02
C ASN A 92 10.65 9.46 -2.48
N GLY A 93 9.97 8.81 -3.42
CA GLY A 93 10.30 8.79 -4.84
C GLY A 93 11.17 7.60 -5.27
N ALA A 94 11.78 6.86 -4.34
CA ALA A 94 12.54 5.67 -4.67
C ALA A 94 11.63 4.64 -5.36
N CYS A 95 12.04 4.18 -6.55
CA CYS A 95 11.28 3.26 -7.37
C CYS A 95 11.94 1.87 -7.39
N GLY A 96 11.12 0.84 -7.25
CA GLY A 96 11.58 -0.55 -7.22
C GLY A 96 10.61 -1.49 -7.91
N LYS A 97 11.05 -2.74 -8.08
CA LYS A 97 10.21 -3.84 -8.59
C LYS A 97 10.00 -4.81 -7.44
N LEU A 98 8.76 -5.24 -7.20
CA LEU A 98 8.47 -6.24 -6.18
C LEU A 98 8.99 -7.60 -6.66
N ILE A 99 9.95 -8.18 -5.91
CA ILE A 99 10.61 -9.43 -6.30
C ILE A 99 10.05 -10.65 -5.57
N LYS A 100 9.50 -10.48 -4.37
CA LYS A 100 9.05 -11.56 -3.49
C LYS A 100 8.05 -11.03 -2.47
N ILE A 101 7.10 -11.86 -2.07
CA ILE A 101 6.24 -11.65 -0.91
C ILE A 101 6.52 -12.79 0.08
N ASP A 102 6.85 -12.44 1.32
CA ASP A 102 7.02 -13.42 2.39
C ASP A 102 5.69 -13.65 3.10
N TYR A 103 5.38 -14.92 3.38
CA TYR A 103 4.16 -15.32 4.09
C TYR A 103 4.50 -16.02 5.38
N GLY A 104 3.69 -15.74 6.40
CA GLY A 104 3.67 -16.42 7.67
C GLY A 104 2.36 -17.15 7.89
N LYS A 105 2.26 -17.86 9.01
CA LYS A 105 1.01 -18.50 9.46
C LYS A 105 0.52 -17.84 10.73
N LEU A 106 -0.77 -17.50 10.77
CA LEU A 106 -1.43 -17.07 12.00
C LEU A 106 -1.50 -18.24 12.98
N GLN A 107 -0.96 -18.08 14.19
CA GLN A 107 -0.87 -19.17 15.17
C GLN A 107 -2.23 -19.75 15.56
N LYS A 108 -3.28 -18.92 15.62
CA LYS A 108 -4.62 -19.34 16.06
C LYS A 108 -5.45 -20.00 14.96
N THR A 109 -5.30 -19.56 13.71
CA THR A 109 -6.14 -19.99 12.59
C THR A 109 -5.40 -20.86 11.56
N ASN A 110 -4.07 -20.98 11.68
CA ASN A 110 -3.18 -21.62 10.71
C ASN A 110 -3.27 -21.04 9.28
N GLU A 111 -3.87 -19.85 9.15
CA GLU A 111 -4.07 -19.14 7.88
C GLU A 111 -2.74 -18.55 7.41
N THR A 112 -2.45 -18.74 6.12
CA THR A 112 -1.27 -18.15 5.46
C THR A 112 -1.57 -16.69 5.12
N VAL A 113 -0.81 -15.77 5.70
CA VAL A 113 -0.98 -14.33 5.49
C VAL A 113 0.37 -13.69 5.15
N PRO A 114 0.40 -12.58 4.38
CA PRO A 114 1.64 -11.82 4.17
C PRO A 114 2.24 -11.41 5.51
N CYS A 115 3.55 -11.60 5.66
CA CYS A 115 4.27 -11.11 6.82
C CYS A 115 4.12 -9.59 6.90
N ARG A 116 3.79 -9.09 8.10
CA ARG A 116 3.76 -7.66 8.42
C ARG A 116 4.94 -7.39 9.35
N ILE A 117 5.67 -6.29 9.11
CA ILE A 117 6.74 -5.80 9.98
C ILE A 117 6.10 -4.90 11.03
#